data_AF-A0AAU9NFQ0-F1
#
_entry.id   AF-A0AAU9NFQ0-F1
#
_cell.length_a   1.000
_cell.length_b   1.000
_cell.length_c   1.000
_cell.angle_alpha   90.00
_cell.angle_beta   90.00
_cell.angle_gamma   90.00
#
_symmetry.space_group_name_H-M   'P 1'
#
loop_
_entity.id
_entity.type
_entity.pdbx_description
1 polymer ?
#
loop_
_entity_poly.entity_id
_entity_poly.type
_entity_poly.pdbx_seq_one_letter_code
_entity_poly.pdbx_strand_id
1 'polypeptide(L)'
;MHHFSTHGYTLFRGENYVFWGGREGYQTLISADMERRLDHMTWFFEAALAYKKKIGFIGTLIEPKSQEPTKHQCGWDAVTSTKF
;
A
#
# COMPACT_ATOMS: atom_id res chain seq x y z
N MET A 1 -3.45 -3.34 -35.18
CA MET A 1 -4.09 -4.03 -34.04
C MET A 1 -3.98 -3.13 -32.82
N HIS A 2 -5.00 -2.32 -32.56
CA HIS A 2 -5.08 -1.56 -31.30
C HIS A 2 -5.73 -2.48 -30.26
N HIS A 3 -4.95 -2.93 -29.27
CA HIS A 3 -5.53 -3.59 -28.11
C HIS A 3 -6.29 -2.54 -27.30
N PHE A 4 -7.62 -2.55 -27.44
CA PHE A 4 -8.53 -1.99 -26.44
C PHE A 4 -8.36 -2.81 -25.17
N SER A 5 -7.44 -2.39 -24.30
CA SER A 5 -7.35 -2.90 -22.93
C SER A 5 -8.66 -2.54 -22.22
N THR A 6 -9.32 -3.57 -21.70
CA THR A 6 -10.57 -3.53 -20.95
C THR A 6 -10.43 -2.70 -19.67
N HIS A 7 -10.53 -1.37 -19.79
CA HIS A 7 -10.61 -0.47 -18.64
C HIS A 7 -12.08 -0.34 -18.25
N GLY A 8 -12.45 -0.81 -17.06
CA GLY A 8 -13.67 -0.33 -16.41
C GLY A 8 -14.32 -1.29 -15.42
N TYR A 9 -13.77 -1.35 -14.20
CA TYR A 9 -14.50 -1.87 -13.03
C TYR A 9 -14.46 -0.90 -11.83
N THR A 10 -13.87 0.28 -12.00
CA THR A 10 -13.90 1.36 -10.99
C THR A 10 -14.72 2.53 -11.53
N LEU A 11 -15.52 3.15 -10.66
CA LEU A 11 -16.51 4.19 -11.00
C LEU A 11 -15.93 5.36 -11.81
N PHE A 12 -14.67 5.73 -11.52
CA PHE A 12 -14.00 6.87 -12.14
C PHE A 12 -12.79 6.50 -13.02
N ARG A 13 -12.61 5.21 -13.36
CA ARG A 13 -11.52 4.72 -14.23
C ARG A 13 -10.11 5.21 -13.86
N GLY A 14 -9.82 5.43 -12.57
CA GLY A 14 -8.47 5.81 -12.13
C GLY A 14 -7.44 4.78 -12.57
N GLU A 15 -6.29 5.21 -13.08
CA GLU A 15 -5.26 4.31 -13.60
C GLU A 15 -4.51 3.58 -12.49
N ASN A 16 -4.38 4.22 -11.32
CA ASN A 16 -3.67 3.72 -10.16
C ASN A 16 -4.49 3.92 -8.88
N TYR A 17 -4.19 3.09 -7.88
CA TYR A 17 -4.60 3.30 -6.50
C TYR A 17 -3.34 3.36 -5.64
N VAL A 18 -3.25 4.37 -4.78
CA VAL A 18 -2.05 4.68 -3.99
C VAL A 18 -2.30 4.31 -2.54
N PHE A 19 -1.38 3.54 -1.94
CA PHE A 19 -1.29 3.36 -0.51
C PHE A 19 -0.24 4.31 0.05
N TRP A 20 -0.68 5.27 0.86
CA TRP A 20 0.19 6.17 1.60
C TRP A 20 0.14 5.84 3.09
N GLY A 21 1.30 5.51 3.66
CA GLY A 21 1.48 5.04 5.02
C GLY A 21 1.50 6.16 6.08
N GLY A 22 0.54 7.08 6.05
CA GLY A 22 0.51 8.24 6.95
C GLY A 22 0.63 7.91 8.44
N ARG A 23 -0.05 6.86 8.93
CA ARG A 23 -0.01 6.43 10.36
C ARG A 23 0.54 5.01 10.55
N GLU A 24 1.01 4.41 9.47
CA GLU A 24 1.59 3.09 9.36
C GLU A 24 3.06 3.17 9.77
N GLY A 25 3.27 3.25 11.09
CA GLY A 25 4.55 3.53 11.71
C GLY A 25 4.46 3.55 13.22
N TYR A 26 5.37 4.26 13.87
CA TYR A 26 5.34 4.46 15.32
C TYR A 26 5.78 5.86 15.74
N GLN A 27 5.27 6.30 16.90
CA GLN A 27 5.75 7.51 17.58
C GLN A 27 6.85 7.19 18.58
N THR A 28 6.72 6.07 19.30
CA THR A 28 7.75 5.53 20.17
C THR A 28 7.87 4.04 19.91
N LEU A 29 9.12 3.53 19.93
CA LEU A 29 9.40 2.12 19.64
C LEU A 29 8.98 1.22 20.82
N ILE A 30 9.05 1.73 22.05
CA ILE A 30 8.79 0.97 23.28
C ILE A 30 7.34 0.43 23.33
N SER A 31 6.39 1.18 22.78
CA SER A 31 4.98 0.76 22.72
C SER A 31 4.59 0.13 21.38
N ALA A 32 5.55 -0.07 20.46
CA ALA A 32 5.29 -0.52 19.11
C ALA A 32 5.87 -1.92 18.88
N ASP A 33 5.00 -2.92 18.98
CA ASP A 33 5.27 -4.25 18.43
C ASP A 33 5.25 -4.16 16.89
N MET A 34 6.44 -4.00 16.32
CA MET A 34 6.59 -3.77 14.87
C MET A 34 6.38 -5.03 14.04
N GLU A 35 6.73 -6.20 14.56
CA GLU A 35 6.51 -7.48 13.89
C GLU A 35 5.01 -7.68 13.65
N ARG A 36 4.21 -7.60 14.71
CA ARG A 36 2.75 -7.71 14.61
C ARG A 36 2.13 -6.64 13.71
N ARG A 37 2.63 -5.40 13.75
CA ARG A 37 2.10 -4.31 12.89
C ARG A 37 2.42 -4.56 11.41
N LEU A 38 3.61 -5.07 11.10
CA LEU A 38 3.99 -5.43 9.74
C LEU A 38 3.18 -6.64 9.26
N ASP A 39 2.96 -7.65 10.09
CA ASP A 39 2.10 -8.79 9.73
C ASP A 39 0.67 -8.36 9.39
N HIS A 40 0.08 -7.47 10.21
CA HIS A 40 -1.23 -6.90 9.92
C HIS A 40 -1.25 -6.11 8.61
N MET A 41 -0.16 -5.40 8.30
CA MET A 41 -0.03 -4.64 7.05
C MET A 41 0.05 -5.59 5.84
N THR A 42 0.78 -6.71 5.96
CA THR A 42 0.82 -7.76 4.95
C THR A 42 -0.58 -8.35 4.71
N TRP A 43 -1.32 -8.71 5.76
CA TRP A 43 -2.69 -9.22 5.62
C TRP A 43 -3.63 -8.21 4.94
N PHE A 44 -3.47 -6.93 5.26
CA PHE A 44 -4.23 -5.87 4.59
C PHE A 44 -3.91 -5.79 3.09
N PHE A 45 -2.62 -5.84 2.71
CA PHE A 45 -2.22 -5.82 1.31
C PHE A 45 -2.65 -7.08 0.54
N GLU A 46 -2.61 -8.25 1.16
CA GLU A 46 -3.13 -9.49 0.58
C GLU A 46 -4.63 -9.39 0.31
N ALA A 47 -5.41 -8.86 1.27
CA ALA A 47 -6.83 -8.64 1.09
C ALA A 47 -7.13 -7.62 -0.02
N ALA A 48 -6.37 -6.51 -0.07
CA ALA A 48 -6.49 -5.51 -1.12
C ALA A 48 -6.13 -6.09 -2.50
N LEU A 49 -5.10 -6.93 -2.60
CA LEU A 49 -4.70 -7.62 -3.81
C LEU A 49 -5.77 -8.62 -4.28
N ALA A 50 -6.36 -9.39 -3.36
CA ALA A 50 -7.45 -10.30 -3.67
C ALA A 50 -8.67 -9.55 -4.22
N TYR A 51 -9.01 -8.41 -3.61
CA TYR A 51 -10.11 -7.57 -4.09
C TYR A 51 -9.80 -6.95 -5.45
N LYS A 52 -8.59 -6.40 -5.63
CA LYS A 52 -8.08 -5.88 -6.91
C LYS A 52 -8.24 -6.90 -8.04
N LYS A 53 -7.82 -8.16 -7.80
CA LYS A 53 -7.97 -9.27 -8.75
C LYS A 53 -9.44 -9.57 -9.05
N LYS A 54 -10.29 -9.62 -8.01
CA LYS A 54 -11.74 -9.87 -8.15
C LYS A 54 -12.42 -8.84 -9.06
N ILE A 55 -12.04 -7.57 -8.96
CA ILE A 55 -12.61 -6.50 -9.78
C ILE A 55 -11.80 -6.21 -11.06
N GLY A 56 -10.78 -7.02 -11.40
CA GLY A 56 -9.98 -6.80 -12.61
C GLY A 56 -9.24 -5.45 -12.65
N PHE A 57 -8.87 -4.88 -11.49
CA PHE A 57 -8.12 -3.63 -11.42
C PHE A 57 -6.60 -3.89 -11.54
N ILE A 58 -5.84 -2.99 -12.17
CA ILE A 58 -4.45 -3.27 -12.57
C ILE A 58 -3.42 -2.37 -11.87
N GLY A 59 -3.68 -1.07 -11.69
CA GLY A 59 -2.70 -0.16 -11.10
C GLY A 59 -2.60 -0.26 -9.58
N THR A 60 -1.40 -0.19 -9.01
CA THR A 60 -1.17 -0.12 -7.56
C THR A 60 0.17 0.53 -7.29
N LEU A 61 0.21 1.48 -6.36
CA LEU A 61 1.43 2.17 -5.95
C LEU A 61 1.50 2.21 -4.42
N ILE A 62 2.72 2.13 -3.89
CA ILE A 62 3.06 2.42 -2.49
C ILE A 62 3.83 3.73 -2.50
N GLU A 63 3.42 4.70 -1.68
CA GLU A 63 4.12 5.97 -1.54
C GLU A 63 5.06 5.92 -0.33
N PRO A 64 6.39 5.87 -0.54
CA PRO A 64 7.34 5.89 0.54
C PRO A 64 7.44 7.28 1.15
N LYS A 65 7.57 7.34 2.46
CA LYS A 65 7.87 8.53 3.23
C LYS A 65 8.54 8.11 4.53
N SER A 66 9.58 8.82 4.93
CA SER A 66 10.36 8.46 6.11
C SER A 66 9.60 8.76 7.40
N GLN A 67 8.97 9.93 7.48
CA GLN A 67 8.37 10.49 8.70
C GLN A 67 7.20 11.43 8.35
N GLU A 68 6.41 11.83 9.37
CA GLU A 68 5.25 12.75 9.33
C GLU A 68 3.92 12.13 8.85
N PRO A 69 2.90 11.97 9.72
CA PRO A 69 2.79 12.38 11.14
C PRO A 69 3.47 11.48 12.18
N THR A 70 3.97 10.29 11.82
CA THR A 70 4.66 9.40 12.77
C THR A 70 6.17 9.66 12.79
N LYS A 71 6.83 9.37 13.93
CA LYS A 71 8.29 9.47 14.09
C LYS A 71 9.07 8.54 13.14
N HIS A 72 8.53 7.39 12.80
CA HIS A 72 9.08 6.46 11.81
C HIS A 72 7.93 5.77 11.08
N GLN A 73 7.86 5.92 9.76
CA GLN A 73 6.91 5.20 8.91
C GLN A 73 7.55 3.92 8.39
N CYS A 74 6.74 2.86 8.25
CA CYS A 74 7.22 1.59 7.73
C CYS A 74 7.82 1.78 6.33
N GLY A 75 7.11 2.49 5.45
CA GLY A 75 7.53 2.73 4.06
C GLY A 75 8.59 3.83 3.95
N TRP A 76 9.71 3.68 4.64
CA TRP A 76 10.67 4.77 4.87
C TRP A 76 11.26 5.35 3.58
N ASP A 77 11.61 4.47 2.66
CA ASP A 77 12.14 4.79 1.33
C ASP A 77 11.70 3.71 0.32
N ALA A 78 12.06 3.89 -0.94
CA ALA A 78 11.72 2.94 -2.00
C ALA A 78 12.26 1.53 -1.72
N VAL A 79 13.49 1.42 -1.22
CA VAL A 79 14.17 0.13 -0.98
C VAL A 79 13.54 -0.63 0.19
N THR A 80 13.07 0.07 1.21
CA THR A 80 12.38 -0.52 2.35
C THR A 80 10.97 -0.94 1.96
N SER A 81 10.31 -0.13 1.12
CA SER A 81 8.95 -0.41 0.64
C SER A 81 8.87 -1.63 -0.29
N THR A 82 9.97 -2.04 -0.93
CA THR A 82 9.99 -3.29 -1.73
C THR A 82 10.08 -4.56 -0.88
N LYS A 83 10.28 -4.43 0.44
CA LYS A 83 10.41 -5.57 1.37
C LYS A 83 9.11 -5.90 2.11
N PHE A 84 8.03 -5.18 1.83
CA PHE A 84 6.68 -5.55 2.25
C PHE A 84 6.13 -6.68 1.39
#